data_AF-A0A8C5M0M3-F1
#
_entry.id   AF-A0A8C5M0M3-F1
#
_cell.length_a   1.000
_cell.length_b   1.000
_cell.length_c   1.000
_cell.angle_alpha   90.00
_cell.angle_beta   90.00
_cell.angle_gamma   90.00
#
_symmetry.space_group_name_H-M   'P 1'
#
loop_
_entity.id
_entity.type
_entity.pdbx_description
1 polymer ?
#
loop_
_entity_poly.entity_id
_entity_poly.type
_entity_poly.pdbx_seq_one_letter_code
_entity_poly.pdbx_strand_id
1 'polypeptide(L)'
;MVKGKSRTTTAGTPKANTRAAPTQAEAFFTPRAQRTPREESPKMATSPAELGFSLPELGAATRRIERSLANMPTKADIREIVSEVREALQREISGLRTEVEQVEARVKGLEQAAEQAALSPQPDNGDPAVSSAIWRRLDDLDNRSRRHNLRIRGVPEQETALRRYQSSLFNTIVGSKTVSPADLARAHRALRPQPDSPNAPPRDIVCYFTDFALKDHIYIKARAKSYWAHGGSDIQIFNDISPSTLQARRLLRPITQALRTAGIAYRWGFPLSLSVKQDDIWVTLRTPGEVPLFLRRLNLPELPVPDWETYEFRPPGPSGALPQRRQRFSGHQLPSVGAGNSKN
;
A
#
# COMPACT_ATOMS: atom_id res chain seq x y z
N MET A 1 2.18 47.67 -19.85
CA MET A 1 3.60 47.66 -19.44
C MET A 1 3.83 46.44 -18.53
N VAL A 2 4.21 45.30 -19.12
CA VAL A 2 5.57 44.68 -19.10
C VAL A 2 5.80 43.72 -17.92
N LYS A 3 5.78 42.42 -18.27
CA LYS A 3 6.62 41.25 -17.85
C LYS A 3 6.81 40.98 -16.34
N GLY A 4 6.70 39.76 -15.79
CA GLY A 4 6.59 38.40 -16.31
C GLY A 4 7.51 37.45 -15.51
N LYS A 5 7.01 36.30 -15.05
CA LYS A 5 7.67 34.97 -15.17
C LYS A 5 6.83 33.85 -14.55
N SER A 6 6.53 32.90 -15.41
CA SER A 6 5.79 31.66 -15.18
C SER A 6 6.69 30.57 -14.56
N ARG A 7 6.10 29.68 -13.75
CA ARG A 7 6.51 28.27 -13.66
C ARG A 7 5.34 27.42 -13.15
N THR A 8 4.84 26.59 -14.05
CA THR A 8 3.76 25.59 -13.91
C THR A 8 4.35 24.21 -14.13
N THR A 9 4.07 23.23 -13.26
CA THR A 9 4.05 21.76 -13.50
C THR A 9 3.38 21.10 -12.28
N THR A 10 2.12 20.67 -12.29
CA THR A 10 1.45 19.47 -12.88
C THR A 10 1.71 18.14 -12.13
N ALA A 11 0.59 17.51 -11.75
CA ALA A 11 0.43 16.24 -11.06
C ALA A 11 0.70 15.00 -11.95
N GLY A 12 0.91 13.83 -11.32
CA GLY A 12 0.90 12.53 -12.01
C GLY A 12 1.05 11.31 -11.09
N THR A 13 -0.03 10.54 -10.98
CA THR A 13 -0.16 9.16 -10.42
C THR A 13 0.67 8.14 -11.23
N PRO A 14 1.13 7.00 -10.66
CA PRO A 14 2.06 6.11 -11.34
C PRO A 14 1.35 5.13 -12.30
N LYS A 15 1.93 4.94 -13.49
CA LYS A 15 1.70 3.79 -14.36
C LYS A 15 3.05 3.15 -14.69
N ALA A 16 3.04 1.82 -14.70
CA ALA A 16 4.16 0.93 -15.00
C ALA A 16 4.94 1.37 -16.26
N ASN A 17 6.27 1.35 -16.17
CA ASN A 17 7.10 1.40 -17.36
C ASN A 17 8.37 0.57 -17.15
N THR A 18 8.35 -0.63 -17.71
CA THR A 18 9.53 -1.44 -18.02
C THR A 18 10.34 -0.66 -19.04
N ARG A 19 11.58 -0.26 -18.73
CA ARG A 19 12.51 0.21 -19.75
C ARG A 19 13.92 -0.24 -19.42
N ALA A 20 14.30 -1.35 -20.05
CA ALA A 20 15.68 -1.73 -20.28
C ALA A 20 16.39 -0.62 -21.06
N ALA A 21 17.61 -0.27 -20.62
CA ALA A 21 18.53 0.55 -21.40
C ALA A 21 19.12 -0.31 -22.54
N PRO A 22 19.29 0.23 -23.76
CA PRO A 22 19.77 -0.55 -24.89
C PRO A 22 21.28 -0.70 -24.84
N THR A 23 21.74 -1.94 -24.80
CA THR A 23 23.13 -2.34 -25.03
C THR A 23 23.45 -2.19 -26.52
N GLN A 24 24.63 -1.67 -26.83
CA GLN A 24 25.13 -1.40 -28.19
C GLN A 24 25.42 -2.68 -29.00
N ALA A 25 24.39 -3.51 -29.28
CA ALA A 25 24.55 -4.79 -29.95
C ALA A 25 23.70 -4.98 -31.22
N GLU A 26 23.06 -3.92 -31.75
CA GLU A 26 22.18 -4.01 -32.94
C GLU A 26 22.75 -3.30 -34.19
N ALA A 27 24.00 -3.57 -34.57
CA ALA A 27 24.54 -3.03 -35.83
C ALA A 27 25.19 -4.05 -36.77
N PHE A 28 25.21 -5.35 -36.43
CA PHE A 28 26.04 -6.31 -37.18
C PHE A 28 25.30 -7.23 -38.15
N PHE A 29 23.98 -7.25 -38.20
CA PHE A 29 23.28 -8.14 -39.12
C PHE A 29 22.02 -7.54 -39.72
N THR A 30 22.13 -7.10 -40.98
CA THR A 30 21.02 -7.19 -41.94
C THR A 30 21.50 -7.68 -43.31
N PRO A 31 20.67 -8.44 -44.04
CA PRO A 31 21.10 -9.44 -45.00
C PRO A 31 21.07 -8.94 -46.45
N ARG A 32 21.99 -9.45 -47.27
CA ARG A 32 22.07 -9.15 -48.70
C ARG A 32 21.13 -10.07 -49.50
N ALA A 33 20.15 -9.46 -50.16
CA ALA A 33 19.42 -9.99 -51.32
C ALA A 33 19.09 -8.76 -52.18
N GLN A 34 19.19 -8.72 -53.51
CA GLN A 34 18.92 -9.77 -54.49
C GLN A 34 19.29 -9.26 -55.90
N ARG A 35 19.39 -10.18 -56.87
CA ARG A 35 19.20 -10.03 -58.34
C ARG A 35 20.42 -9.87 -59.27
N THR A 36 20.77 -11.01 -59.86
CA THR A 36 21.05 -11.25 -61.31
C THR A 36 19.85 -10.79 -62.19
N PRO A 37 19.88 -10.69 -63.56
CA PRO A 37 20.68 -11.50 -64.51
C PRO A 37 21.12 -10.86 -65.87
N ARG A 38 21.90 -11.63 -66.66
CA ARG A 38 22.07 -11.62 -68.14
C ARG A 38 22.74 -10.36 -68.75
N GLU A 39 23.53 -10.41 -69.82
CA GLU A 39 23.75 -11.39 -70.89
C GLU A 39 25.06 -11.03 -71.63
N GLU A 40 25.47 -11.94 -72.52
CA GLU A 40 26.37 -11.72 -73.67
C GLU A 40 27.88 -11.69 -73.45
N SER A 41 28.48 -12.84 -73.76
CA SER A 41 29.83 -12.93 -74.30
C SER A 41 29.84 -12.37 -75.74
N PRO A 42 30.77 -11.47 -76.12
CA PRO A 42 31.20 -11.38 -77.50
C PRO A 42 32.47 -12.22 -77.71
N LYS A 43 32.51 -12.81 -78.91
CA LYS A 43 33.60 -13.65 -79.42
C LYS A 43 34.83 -12.80 -79.79
N MET A 44 35.93 -13.52 -79.92
CA MET A 44 37.29 -13.10 -80.26
C MET A 44 37.44 -12.12 -81.45
N ALA A 45 38.57 -11.39 -81.36
CA ALA A 45 39.43 -10.82 -82.41
C ALA A 45 39.21 -9.36 -82.83
N THR A 46 40.12 -8.45 -82.44
CA THR A 46 40.90 -7.62 -83.41
C THR A 46 42.15 -6.97 -82.77
N SER A 47 43.15 -6.77 -83.61
CA SER A 47 44.52 -6.21 -83.45
C SER A 47 44.64 -4.86 -82.72
N PRO A 48 45.85 -4.46 -82.23
CA PRO A 48 46.03 -3.32 -81.33
C PRO A 48 46.24 -1.99 -82.09
N ALA A 49 45.65 -0.90 -81.59
CA ALA A 49 46.01 0.46 -81.97
C ALA A 49 45.78 1.46 -80.83
N GLU A 50 46.91 1.96 -80.33
CA GLU A 50 47.20 3.30 -79.80
C GLU A 50 46.40 3.88 -78.61
N LEU A 51 47.07 3.93 -77.45
CA LEU A 51 46.76 4.81 -76.33
C LEU A 51 47.81 5.93 -76.26
N GLY A 52 47.42 7.15 -76.59
CA GLY A 52 48.18 8.36 -76.28
C GLY A 52 47.72 8.97 -74.95
N PHE A 53 48.51 8.79 -73.88
CA PHE A 53 48.40 9.56 -72.64
C PHE A 53 49.64 10.45 -72.47
N SER A 54 49.47 11.71 -72.09
CA SER A 54 50.55 12.69 -71.96
C SER A 54 51.39 12.49 -70.68
N LEU A 55 52.72 12.62 -70.80
CA LEU A 55 53.71 12.31 -69.75
C LEU A 55 53.59 13.04 -68.39
N PRO A 56 53.06 14.29 -68.27
CA PRO A 56 53.04 14.99 -66.97
C PRO A 56 51.98 14.47 -66.00
N GLU A 57 50.80 14.12 -66.48
CA GLU A 57 49.69 13.59 -65.67
C GLU A 57 50.00 12.17 -65.16
N LEU A 58 50.63 11.36 -66.01
CA LEU A 58 51.12 10.04 -65.64
C LEU A 58 52.16 10.14 -64.51
N GLY A 59 53.07 11.11 -64.57
CA GLY A 59 54.10 11.34 -63.55
C GLY A 59 53.58 11.87 -62.20
N ALA A 60 52.43 12.54 -62.18
CA ALA A 60 51.76 12.96 -60.94
C ALA A 60 50.92 11.83 -60.34
N ALA A 61 50.27 11.04 -61.19
CA ALA A 61 49.54 9.84 -60.80
C ALA A 61 50.48 8.76 -60.23
N THR A 62 51.62 8.49 -60.88
CA THR A 62 52.62 7.53 -60.39
C THR A 62 53.21 7.96 -59.06
N ARG A 63 53.56 9.25 -58.87
CA ARG A 63 54.07 9.74 -57.58
C ARG A 63 53.03 9.71 -56.45
N ARG A 64 51.74 9.82 -56.76
CA ARG A 64 50.65 9.60 -55.79
C ARG A 64 50.51 8.12 -55.44
N ILE A 65 50.59 7.24 -56.44
CA ILE A 65 50.54 5.79 -56.26
C ILE A 65 51.75 5.30 -55.44
N GLU A 66 52.95 5.78 -55.74
CA GLU A 66 54.18 5.45 -54.99
C GLU A 66 54.12 5.91 -53.53
N ARG A 67 53.64 7.13 -53.26
CA ARG A 67 53.40 7.58 -51.88
C ARG A 67 52.32 6.76 -51.17
N SER A 68 51.27 6.35 -51.91
CA SER A 68 50.21 5.50 -51.37
C SER A 68 50.68 4.07 -51.09
N LEU A 69 51.61 3.54 -51.89
CA LEU A 69 52.24 2.23 -51.71
C LEU A 69 53.26 2.26 -50.57
N ALA A 70 53.99 3.36 -50.40
CA ALA A 70 54.91 3.57 -49.27
C ALA A 70 54.19 3.72 -47.92
N ASN A 71 52.94 4.19 -47.93
CA ASN A 71 52.09 4.30 -46.75
C ASN A 71 51.18 3.08 -46.54
N MET A 72 51.28 2.02 -47.36
CA MET A 72 50.54 0.79 -47.10
C MET A 72 51.18 0.03 -45.94
N PRO A 73 50.38 -0.45 -44.98
CA PRO A 73 50.90 -1.30 -43.91
C PRO A 73 51.54 -2.53 -44.53
N THR A 74 52.80 -2.75 -44.18
CA THR A 74 53.58 -3.88 -44.65
C THR A 74 53.01 -5.17 -44.07
N LYS A 75 53.28 -6.32 -44.71
CA LYS A 75 52.89 -7.64 -44.15
C LYS A 75 53.46 -7.88 -42.74
N ALA A 76 54.54 -7.18 -42.37
CA ALA A 76 55.08 -7.15 -41.00
C ALA A 76 54.14 -6.40 -40.05
N ASP A 77 53.79 -5.15 -40.37
CA ASP A 77 52.89 -4.30 -39.56
C ASP A 77 51.51 -4.94 -39.34
N ILE A 78 50.96 -5.59 -40.36
CA ILE A 78 49.69 -6.34 -40.22
C ILE A 78 49.85 -7.52 -39.26
N ARG A 79 51.01 -8.21 -39.28
CA ARG A 79 51.28 -9.32 -38.35
C ARG A 79 51.47 -8.81 -36.93
N GLU A 80 52.08 -7.65 -36.76
CA GLU A 80 52.26 -6.99 -35.46
C GLU A 80 50.92 -6.57 -34.86
N ILE A 81 50.07 -5.87 -35.64
CA ILE A 81 48.71 -5.49 -35.21
C ILE A 81 47.88 -6.75 -34.87
N VAL A 82 47.98 -7.81 -35.68
CA VAL A 82 47.28 -9.08 -35.39
C VAL A 82 47.81 -9.72 -34.10
N SER A 83 49.12 -9.66 -33.82
CA SER A 83 49.67 -10.14 -32.54
C SER A 83 49.21 -9.28 -31.37
N GLU A 84 49.20 -7.95 -31.50
CA GLU A 84 48.74 -7.04 -30.45
C GLU A 84 47.25 -7.23 -30.14
N VAL A 85 46.41 -7.36 -31.17
CA VAL A 85 44.98 -7.64 -31.03
C VAL A 85 44.76 -9.01 -30.40
N ARG A 86 45.55 -10.03 -30.80
CA ARG A 86 45.48 -11.36 -30.19
C ARG A 86 45.83 -11.31 -28.71
N GLU A 87 46.87 -10.58 -28.34
CA GLU A 87 47.27 -10.42 -26.94
C GLU A 87 46.23 -9.62 -26.16
N ALA A 88 45.69 -8.54 -26.72
CA ALA A 88 44.61 -7.76 -26.09
C ALA A 88 43.37 -8.62 -25.84
N LEU A 89 42.95 -9.41 -26.84
CA LEU A 89 41.86 -10.37 -26.69
C LEU A 89 42.17 -11.45 -25.65
N GLN A 90 43.41 -11.95 -25.59
CA GLN A 90 43.81 -12.91 -24.57
C GLN A 90 43.74 -12.31 -23.16
N ARG A 91 44.17 -11.04 -22.99
CA ARG A 91 44.05 -10.31 -21.72
C ARG A 91 42.58 -10.11 -21.31
N GLU A 92 41.74 -9.64 -22.22
CA GLU A 92 40.30 -9.45 -21.97
C GLU A 92 39.59 -10.77 -21.63
N ILE A 93 39.89 -11.85 -22.37
CA ILE A 93 39.33 -13.19 -22.08
C ILE A 93 39.79 -13.67 -20.71
N SER A 94 41.05 -13.42 -20.33
CA SER A 94 41.52 -13.77 -18.98
C SER A 94 40.83 -12.94 -17.90
N GLY A 95 40.60 -11.65 -18.13
CA GLY A 95 39.84 -10.77 -17.22
C GLY A 95 38.40 -11.26 -17.04
N LEU A 96 37.70 -11.51 -18.14
CA LEU A 96 36.33 -12.05 -18.10
C LEU A 96 36.24 -13.40 -17.37
N ARG A 97 37.24 -14.29 -17.52
CA ARG A 97 37.28 -15.54 -16.77
C ARG A 97 37.34 -15.29 -15.26
N THR A 98 38.18 -14.35 -14.82
CA THR A 98 38.28 -14.00 -13.39
C THR A 98 37.00 -13.35 -12.85
N GLU A 99 36.34 -12.51 -13.65
CA GLU A 99 35.05 -11.92 -13.28
C GLU A 99 33.94 -12.98 -13.18
N VAL A 100 33.90 -13.93 -14.11
CA VAL A 100 32.96 -15.05 -14.08
C VAL A 100 33.19 -15.92 -12.84
N GLU A 101 34.43 -16.27 -12.52
CA GLU A 101 34.77 -17.02 -11.30
C GLU A 101 34.34 -16.26 -10.03
N GLN A 102 34.52 -14.94 -10.00
CA GLN A 102 34.09 -14.10 -8.88
C GLN A 102 32.56 -14.04 -8.76
N VAL A 103 31.84 -13.95 -9.88
CA VAL A 103 30.37 -13.99 -9.89
C VAL A 103 29.88 -15.35 -9.45
N GLU A 104 30.45 -16.45 -9.93
CA GLU A 104 30.10 -17.80 -9.49
C GLU A 104 30.32 -17.99 -7.99
N ALA A 105 31.43 -17.48 -7.44
CA ALA A 105 31.69 -17.52 -6.01
C ALA A 105 30.64 -16.71 -5.21
N ARG A 106 30.26 -15.51 -5.71
CA ARG A 106 29.22 -14.70 -5.09
C ARG A 106 27.84 -15.36 -5.15
N VAL A 107 27.50 -15.99 -6.28
CA VAL A 107 26.24 -16.72 -6.46
C VAL A 107 26.20 -17.92 -5.52
N LYS A 108 27.26 -18.73 -5.45
CA LYS A 108 27.35 -19.85 -4.49
C LYS A 108 27.21 -19.38 -3.04
N GLY A 109 27.84 -18.24 -2.69
CA GLY A 109 27.69 -17.64 -1.37
C GLY A 109 26.26 -17.17 -1.08
N LEU A 110 25.58 -16.59 -2.07
CA LEU A 110 24.18 -16.18 -1.95
C LEU A 110 23.23 -17.39 -1.88
N GLU A 111 23.47 -18.43 -2.65
CA GLU A 111 22.71 -19.69 -2.61
C GLU A 111 22.85 -20.36 -1.24
N GLN A 112 24.08 -20.47 -0.73
CA GLN A 112 24.33 -21.00 0.63
C GLN A 112 23.69 -20.12 1.71
N ALA A 113 23.76 -18.80 1.59
CA ALA A 113 23.11 -17.89 2.54
C ALA A 113 21.58 -17.99 2.47
N ALA A 114 21.01 -18.14 1.27
CA ALA A 114 19.57 -18.32 1.07
C ALA A 114 19.09 -19.68 1.61
N GLU A 115 19.87 -20.74 1.39
CA GLU A 115 19.59 -22.08 1.92
C GLU A 115 19.74 -22.10 3.44
N GLN A 116 20.78 -21.48 4.00
CA GLN A 116 20.92 -21.28 5.45
C GLN A 116 19.81 -20.41 6.04
N ALA A 117 19.30 -19.41 5.31
CA ALA A 117 18.17 -18.60 5.74
C ALA A 117 16.82 -19.32 5.60
N ALA A 118 16.72 -20.31 4.71
CA ALA A 118 15.56 -21.20 4.59
C ALA A 118 15.58 -22.32 5.64
N LEU A 119 16.77 -22.81 6.01
CA LEU A 119 16.98 -23.85 7.02
C LEU A 119 17.06 -23.29 8.44
N SER A 120 17.54 -22.06 8.62
CA SER A 120 17.37 -21.33 9.87
C SER A 120 15.89 -20.98 9.99
N PRO A 121 15.19 -21.45 11.03
CA PRO A 121 13.85 -20.93 11.27
C PRO A 121 13.98 -19.42 11.39
N GLN A 122 13.25 -18.68 10.55
CA GLN A 122 13.11 -17.24 10.74
C GLN A 122 12.83 -16.98 12.23
N PRO A 123 13.35 -15.90 12.83
CA PRO A 123 13.03 -15.55 14.21
C PRO A 123 11.55 -15.21 14.44
N ASP A 124 10.66 -15.44 13.46
CA ASP A 124 9.21 -15.29 13.55
C ASP A 124 8.47 -16.61 13.89
N ASN A 125 9.18 -17.73 14.06
CA ASN A 125 8.56 -19.00 14.49
C ASN A 125 8.71 -19.23 15.99
N GLY A 126 8.29 -18.25 16.79
CA GLY A 126 7.67 -18.62 18.05
C GLY A 126 6.43 -19.46 17.71
N ASP A 127 6.18 -20.55 18.46
CA ASP A 127 4.97 -21.36 18.32
C ASP A 127 3.74 -20.44 18.04
N PRO A 128 3.00 -20.61 16.95
CA PRO A 128 1.89 -19.71 16.59
C PRO A 128 0.85 -19.60 17.72
N ALA A 129 0.75 -20.63 18.57
CA ALA A 129 -0.05 -20.56 19.79
C ALA A 129 0.50 -19.51 20.78
N VAL A 130 1.82 -19.43 20.96
CA VAL A 130 2.50 -18.44 21.81
C VAL A 130 2.36 -17.04 21.21
N SER A 131 2.58 -16.87 19.91
CA SER A 131 2.42 -15.58 19.24
C SER A 131 0.98 -15.05 19.37
N SER A 132 -0.02 -15.90 19.13
CA SER A 132 -1.44 -15.51 19.29
C SER A 132 -1.80 -15.17 20.75
N ALA A 133 -1.22 -15.88 21.72
CA ALA A 133 -1.39 -15.59 23.15
C ALA A 133 -0.79 -14.24 23.54
N ILE A 134 0.41 -13.92 23.04
CA ILE A 134 1.06 -12.62 23.25
C ILE A 134 0.20 -11.49 22.67
N TRP A 135 -0.27 -11.63 21.42
CA TRP A 135 -1.14 -10.61 20.80
C TRP A 135 -2.43 -10.39 21.57
N ARG A 136 -3.08 -11.46 22.05
CA ARG A 136 -4.27 -11.36 22.92
C ARG A 136 -3.95 -10.62 24.22
N ARG A 137 -2.81 -10.91 24.84
CA ARG A 137 -2.39 -10.25 26.08
C ARG A 137 -2.10 -8.77 25.86
N LEU A 138 -1.45 -8.43 24.74
CA LEU A 138 -1.17 -7.05 24.36
C LEU A 138 -2.46 -6.27 24.09
N ASP A 139 -3.43 -6.86 23.39
CA ASP A 139 -4.75 -6.26 23.15
C ASP A 139 -5.51 -6.01 24.47
N ASP A 140 -5.46 -6.97 25.40
CA ASP A 140 -6.07 -6.84 26.73
C ASP A 140 -5.41 -5.72 27.56
N LEU A 141 -4.08 -5.59 27.50
CA LEU A 141 -3.35 -4.47 28.13
C LEU A 141 -3.71 -3.12 27.50
N ASP A 142 -3.76 -3.03 26.17
CA ASP A 142 -4.15 -1.81 25.47
C ASP A 142 -5.58 -1.39 25.87
N ASN A 143 -6.53 -2.32 25.86
CA ASN A 143 -7.91 -2.04 26.29
C ASN A 143 -8.02 -1.66 27.77
N ARG A 144 -7.22 -2.26 28.68
CA ARG A 144 -7.20 -1.85 30.09
C ARG A 144 -6.71 -0.42 30.23
N SER A 145 -5.68 -0.03 29.49
CA SER A 145 -5.16 1.34 29.48
C SER A 145 -6.19 2.37 28.99
N ARG A 146 -7.06 1.96 28.05
CA ARG A 146 -8.12 2.79 27.45
C ARG A 146 -9.44 2.80 28.23
N ARG A 147 -9.58 1.99 29.28
CA ARG A 147 -10.87 1.79 29.98
C ARG A 147 -11.47 3.07 30.56
N HIS A 148 -10.61 3.98 31.01
CA HIS A 148 -10.95 5.30 31.52
C HIS A 148 -11.19 6.34 30.42
N ASN A 149 -11.02 5.98 29.14
CA ASN A 149 -11.17 6.90 28.04
C ASN A 149 -12.59 6.89 27.47
N LEU A 150 -13.05 8.06 27.04
CA LEU A 150 -14.14 8.21 26.08
C LEU A 150 -13.62 8.85 24.81
N ARG A 151 -14.24 8.48 23.70
CA ARG A 151 -13.95 8.99 22.36
C ARG A 151 -15.16 9.78 21.86
N ILE A 152 -14.96 11.05 21.57
CA ILE A 152 -15.99 12.01 21.17
C ILE A 152 -15.81 12.33 19.69
N ARG A 153 -16.87 12.19 18.90
CA ARG A 153 -16.89 12.48 17.46
C ARG A 153 -17.80 13.66 17.16
N GLY A 154 -17.41 14.49 16.20
CA GLY A 154 -18.23 15.61 15.71
C GLY A 154 -17.89 16.97 16.31
N VAL A 155 -16.82 17.07 17.10
CA VAL A 155 -16.40 18.36 17.67
C VAL A 155 -15.62 19.18 16.62
N PRO A 156 -16.04 20.42 16.31
CA PRO A 156 -15.36 21.29 15.33
C PRO A 156 -13.86 21.42 15.60
N GLU A 157 -13.03 21.49 14.56
CA GLU A 157 -11.56 21.58 14.70
C GLU A 157 -11.09 22.91 15.32
N GLN A 158 -11.89 23.98 15.19
CA GLN A 158 -11.60 25.31 15.72
C GLN A 158 -11.63 25.34 17.26
N GLU A 159 -12.30 24.38 17.90
CA GLU A 159 -12.36 24.29 19.34
C GLU A 159 -11.00 23.86 19.90
N THR A 160 -10.36 24.77 20.63
CA THR A 160 -9.05 24.56 21.27
C THR A 160 -9.19 24.29 22.77
N ALA A 161 -10.24 24.80 23.42
CA ALA A 161 -10.47 24.64 24.85
C ALA A 161 -11.19 23.32 25.17
N LEU A 162 -10.58 22.20 24.74
CA LEU A 162 -11.22 20.87 24.75
C LEU A 162 -11.79 20.47 26.11
N ARG A 163 -11.06 20.71 27.21
CA ARG A 163 -11.53 20.34 28.55
C ARG A 163 -12.79 21.09 28.96
N ARG A 164 -12.85 22.40 28.69
CA ARG A 164 -14.02 23.24 29.03
C ARG A 164 -15.23 22.83 28.20
N TYR A 165 -15.02 22.62 26.91
CA TYR A 165 -16.04 22.14 25.99
C TYR A 165 -16.62 20.79 26.45
N GLN A 166 -15.75 19.84 26.79
CA GLN A 166 -16.13 18.51 27.25
C GLN A 166 -16.91 18.55 28.57
N SER A 167 -16.46 19.33 29.56
CA SER A 167 -17.21 19.50 30.80
C SER A 167 -18.62 20.04 30.56
N SER A 168 -18.77 21.04 29.69
CA SER A 168 -20.08 21.60 29.33
C SER A 168 -20.98 20.57 28.61
N LEU A 169 -20.42 19.82 27.68
CA LEU A 169 -21.11 18.72 26.99
C LEU A 169 -21.58 17.65 28.00
N PHE A 170 -20.71 17.20 28.90
CA PHE A 170 -21.05 16.17 29.87
C PHE A 170 -22.08 16.66 30.89
N ASN A 171 -22.05 17.94 31.27
CA ASN A 171 -23.10 18.56 32.08
C ASN A 171 -24.45 18.55 31.38
N THR A 172 -24.46 18.81 30.06
CA THR A 172 -25.68 18.72 29.24
C THR A 172 -26.25 17.30 29.20
N ILE A 173 -25.38 16.28 29.22
CA ILE A 173 -25.77 14.86 29.18
C ILE A 173 -26.26 14.37 30.54
N VAL A 174 -25.54 14.71 31.61
CA VAL A 174 -25.83 14.21 32.95
C VAL A 174 -26.96 14.99 33.61
N GLY A 175 -27.07 16.30 33.34
CA GLY A 175 -28.11 17.21 33.83
C GLY A 175 -28.04 17.54 35.32
N SER A 176 -27.55 16.63 36.16
CA SER A 176 -27.63 16.72 37.63
C SER A 176 -26.29 16.81 38.36
N LYS A 177 -25.18 16.42 37.73
CA LYS A 177 -23.83 16.49 38.33
C LYS A 177 -22.97 17.44 37.50
N THR A 178 -22.35 18.41 38.17
CA THR A 178 -21.34 19.27 37.56
C THR A 178 -20.05 18.49 37.38
N VAL A 179 -19.82 18.02 36.16
CA VAL A 179 -18.53 17.56 35.67
C VAL A 179 -17.62 18.78 35.53
N SER A 180 -16.54 18.78 36.31
CA SER A 180 -15.53 19.82 36.29
C SER A 180 -14.47 19.51 35.22
N PRO A 181 -13.72 20.52 34.73
CA PRO A 181 -12.56 20.27 33.88
C PRO A 181 -11.44 19.49 34.59
N ALA A 182 -11.44 19.47 35.94
CA ALA A 182 -10.46 18.76 36.75
C ALA A 182 -10.70 17.25 36.79
N ASP A 183 -11.93 16.79 36.55
CA ASP A 183 -12.27 15.37 36.45
C ASP A 183 -11.66 14.71 35.19
N LEU A 184 -11.26 15.53 34.22
CA LEU A 184 -10.61 15.12 32.99
C LEU A 184 -9.09 15.28 33.18
N ALA A 185 -8.36 14.18 33.33
CA ALA A 185 -6.90 14.27 33.49
C ALA A 185 -6.21 14.70 32.19
N ARG A 186 -6.74 14.25 31.03
CA ARG A 186 -6.21 14.53 29.69
C ARG A 186 -7.33 14.64 28.68
N ALA A 187 -7.18 15.55 27.71
CA ALA A 187 -8.07 15.69 26.56
C ALA A 187 -7.24 16.10 25.34
N HIS A 188 -7.30 15.33 24.27
CA HIS A 188 -6.53 15.59 23.06
C HIS A 188 -7.24 15.05 21.81
N ARG A 189 -6.96 15.65 20.65
CA ARG A 189 -7.44 15.13 19.37
C ARG A 189 -6.66 13.87 18.98
N ALA A 190 -7.33 12.95 18.31
CA ALA A 190 -6.71 11.74 17.80
C ALA A 190 -5.54 12.07 16.86
N LEU A 191 -4.48 11.25 16.93
CA LEU A 191 -3.26 11.36 16.11
C LEU A 191 -3.55 10.97 14.65
N ARG A 192 -4.17 11.90 13.92
CA ARG A 192 -4.39 11.85 12.47
C ARG A 192 -4.08 13.23 11.88
N PRO A 193 -3.61 13.32 10.62
CA PRO A 193 -3.56 14.59 9.90
C PRO A 193 -4.88 15.36 10.05
N GLN A 194 -4.76 16.67 10.21
CA GLN A 194 -5.93 17.53 10.21
C GLN A 194 -6.62 17.42 8.84
N PRO A 195 -7.95 17.29 8.79
CA PRO A 195 -8.65 17.27 7.52
C PRO A 195 -8.42 18.58 6.74
N ASP A 196 -8.01 18.46 5.48
CA ASP A 196 -7.75 19.62 4.60
C ASP A 196 -9.04 20.25 4.04
N SER A 197 -10.13 19.47 4.00
CA SER A 197 -11.42 19.91 3.49
C SER A 197 -12.37 20.30 4.63
N PRO A 198 -13.11 21.42 4.51
CA PRO A 198 -14.13 21.79 5.49
C PRO A 198 -15.30 20.80 5.58
N ASN A 199 -15.50 19.95 4.56
CA ASN A 199 -16.51 18.90 4.56
C ASN A 199 -16.02 17.54 5.10
N ALA A 200 -14.71 17.40 5.35
CA ALA A 200 -14.18 16.17 5.93
C ALA A 200 -14.51 16.11 7.43
N PRO A 201 -14.79 14.91 7.99
CA PRO A 201 -15.17 14.79 9.38
C PRO A 201 -14.02 15.24 10.30
N PRO A 202 -14.31 16.01 11.36
CA PRO A 202 -13.28 16.45 12.30
C PRO A 202 -12.66 15.26 13.03
N ARG A 203 -11.44 15.43 13.53
CA ARG A 203 -10.74 14.42 14.33
C ARG A 203 -11.50 14.17 15.61
N ASP A 204 -11.70 12.88 15.91
CA ASP A 204 -12.25 12.45 17.19
C ASP A 204 -11.35 12.96 18.34
N ILE A 205 -11.95 13.31 19.47
CA ILE A 205 -11.24 13.69 20.69
C ILE A 205 -11.25 12.51 21.64
N VAL A 206 -10.10 12.23 22.25
CA VAL A 206 -9.96 11.25 23.33
C VAL A 206 -9.82 12.00 24.65
N CYS A 207 -10.72 11.72 25.58
CA CYS A 207 -10.67 12.23 26.95
C CYS A 207 -10.45 11.10 27.95
N TYR A 208 -9.52 11.31 28.88
CA TYR A 208 -9.21 10.41 29.98
C TYR A 208 -9.82 10.95 31.26
N PHE A 209 -10.59 10.12 31.97
CA PHE A 209 -11.20 10.44 33.25
C PHE A 209 -10.36 9.91 34.42
N THR A 210 -10.21 10.71 35.47
CA THR A 210 -9.59 10.25 36.72
C THR A 210 -10.46 9.19 37.41
N ASP A 211 -11.77 9.44 37.48
CA ASP A 211 -12.74 8.52 38.07
C ASP A 211 -13.44 7.67 36.99
N PHE A 212 -13.34 6.34 37.13
CA PHE A 212 -14.03 5.38 36.27
C PHE A 212 -15.55 5.45 36.43
N ALA A 213 -16.05 5.62 37.65
CA ALA A 213 -17.49 5.61 37.93
C ALA A 213 -18.20 6.79 37.26
N LEU A 214 -17.60 7.98 37.35
CA LEU A 214 -18.07 9.16 36.63
C LEU A 214 -18.11 8.92 35.12
N LYS A 215 -17.03 8.37 34.55
CA LYS A 215 -16.94 8.05 33.12
C LYS A 215 -18.06 7.09 32.68
N ASP A 216 -18.33 6.05 33.45
CA ASP A 216 -19.34 5.04 33.10
C ASP A 216 -20.76 5.61 33.22
N HIS A 217 -21.03 6.41 34.24
CA HIS A 217 -22.31 7.13 34.40
C HIS A 217 -22.60 8.06 33.21
N ILE A 218 -21.59 8.85 32.78
CA ILE A 218 -21.69 9.70 31.60
C ILE A 218 -21.98 8.85 30.35
N TYR A 219 -21.25 7.74 30.18
CA TYR A 219 -21.41 6.88 29.01
C TYR A 219 -22.80 6.23 28.93
N ILE A 220 -23.32 5.72 30.05
CA ILE A 220 -24.66 5.12 30.13
C ILE A 220 -25.73 6.15 29.73
N LYS A 221 -25.65 7.38 30.26
CA LYS A 221 -26.57 8.46 29.89
C LYS A 221 -26.41 8.88 28.43
N ALA A 222 -25.17 8.98 27.94
CA ALA A 222 -24.90 9.35 26.56
C ALA A 222 -25.52 8.35 25.56
N ARG A 223 -25.56 7.06 25.91
CA ARG A 223 -26.13 5.98 25.09
C ARG A 223 -27.65 6.06 24.88
N ALA A 224 -28.36 6.86 25.68
CA ALA A 224 -29.81 7.05 25.53
C ALA A 224 -30.16 7.77 24.21
N LYS A 225 -29.26 8.59 23.67
CA LYS A 225 -29.43 9.29 22.39
C LYS A 225 -28.30 8.94 21.43
N SER A 226 -28.62 8.84 20.14
CA SER A 226 -27.61 8.58 19.11
C SER A 226 -26.72 9.79 18.82
N TYR A 227 -27.26 11.00 19.05
CA TYR A 227 -26.61 12.28 18.82
C TYR A 227 -26.98 13.26 19.93
N TRP A 228 -26.01 14.10 20.28
CA TRP A 228 -26.16 15.19 21.24
C TRP A 228 -25.81 16.51 20.56
N ALA A 229 -26.78 17.42 20.46
CA ALA A 229 -26.54 18.76 19.94
C ALA A 229 -25.79 19.58 20.98
N HIS A 230 -24.60 20.08 20.65
CA HIS A 230 -23.82 20.94 21.52
C HIS A 230 -22.84 21.79 20.69
N GLY A 231 -22.74 23.09 20.98
CA GLY A 231 -21.88 24.00 20.23
C GLY A 231 -22.23 24.11 18.73
N GLY A 232 -23.50 23.90 18.37
CA GLY A 232 -23.95 23.91 16.97
C GLY A 232 -23.63 22.64 16.16
N SER A 233 -23.10 21.59 16.80
CA SER A 233 -22.74 20.33 16.16
C SER A 233 -23.43 19.13 16.79
N ASP A 234 -23.63 18.08 15.98
CA ASP A 234 -24.12 16.79 16.44
C ASP A 234 -22.97 15.90 16.90
N ILE A 235 -22.97 15.58 18.19
CA ILE A 235 -21.88 14.88 18.86
C ILE A 235 -22.26 13.44 19.18
N GLN A 236 -21.32 12.53 18.96
CA GLN A 236 -21.44 11.14 19.36
C GLN A 236 -20.35 10.76 20.36
N ILE A 237 -20.71 9.93 21.35
CA ILE A 237 -19.80 9.50 22.40
C ILE A 237 -19.69 7.97 22.37
N PHE A 238 -18.46 7.49 22.36
CA PHE A 238 -18.12 6.08 22.32
C PHE A 238 -17.10 5.74 23.41
N ASN A 239 -17.06 4.47 23.80
CA ASN A 239 -15.89 3.95 24.51
C ASN A 239 -14.68 3.95 23.57
N ASP A 240 -13.50 4.29 24.10
CA ASP A 240 -12.24 4.11 23.41
C ASP A 240 -11.84 2.63 23.50
N ILE A 241 -11.77 1.96 22.36
CA ILE A 241 -11.53 0.51 22.25
C ILE A 241 -10.36 0.31 21.29
N SER A 242 -9.52 -0.68 21.57
CA SER A 242 -8.37 -0.97 20.71
C SER A 242 -8.79 -1.22 19.25
N PRO A 243 -7.95 -0.87 18.27
CA PRO A 243 -8.24 -1.13 16.85
C PRO A 243 -8.47 -2.62 16.56
N SER A 244 -7.70 -3.50 17.20
CA SER A 244 -7.79 -4.96 17.10
C SER A 244 -9.12 -5.49 17.65
N THR A 245 -9.59 -5.00 18.81
CA THR A 245 -10.93 -5.37 19.32
C THR A 245 -12.04 -4.81 18.41
N LEU A 246 -11.89 -3.59 17.88
CA LEU A 246 -12.85 -3.04 16.92
C LEU A 246 -12.92 -3.86 15.63
N GLN A 247 -11.78 -4.34 15.14
CA GLN A 247 -11.71 -5.20 13.97
C GLN A 247 -12.38 -6.54 14.25
N ALA A 248 -12.07 -7.19 15.38
CA ALA A 248 -12.73 -8.42 15.79
C ALA A 248 -14.27 -8.28 15.88
N ARG A 249 -14.78 -7.18 16.45
CA ARG A 249 -16.22 -6.88 16.46
C ARG A 249 -16.82 -6.69 15.06
N ARG A 250 -16.02 -6.23 14.08
CA ARG A 250 -16.46 -6.14 12.68
C ARG A 250 -16.55 -7.52 12.04
N LEU A 251 -15.61 -8.40 12.32
CA LEU A 251 -15.62 -9.78 11.83
C LEU A 251 -16.82 -10.55 12.36
N LEU A 252 -17.20 -10.32 13.62
CA LEU A 252 -18.39 -10.91 14.25
C LEU A 252 -19.73 -10.27 13.81
N ARG A 253 -19.73 -9.33 12.85
CA ARG A 253 -20.97 -8.68 12.38
C ARG A 253 -22.01 -9.66 11.84
N PRO A 254 -21.67 -10.66 11.00
CA PRO A 254 -22.65 -11.62 10.49
C PRO A 254 -23.39 -12.32 11.63
N ILE A 255 -22.67 -12.76 12.67
CA ILE A 255 -23.25 -13.38 13.87
C ILE A 255 -24.17 -12.39 14.59
N THR A 256 -23.72 -11.15 14.85
CA THR A 256 -24.58 -10.16 15.52
C THR A 256 -25.80 -9.73 14.71
N GLN A 257 -25.74 -9.83 13.38
CA GLN A 257 -26.87 -9.56 12.49
C GLN A 257 -27.88 -10.71 12.54
N ALA A 258 -27.41 -11.96 12.56
CA ALA A 258 -28.27 -13.12 12.76
C ALA A 258 -28.98 -13.08 14.12
N LEU A 259 -28.23 -12.75 15.20
CA LEU A 259 -28.82 -12.56 16.54
C LEU A 259 -29.93 -11.51 16.55
N ARG A 260 -29.71 -10.35 15.89
CA ARG A 260 -30.74 -9.30 15.79
C ARG A 260 -31.96 -9.75 14.97
N THR A 261 -31.72 -10.49 13.89
CA THR A 261 -32.80 -10.99 13.02
C THR A 261 -33.66 -12.01 13.75
N ALA A 262 -33.05 -12.82 14.60
CA ALA A 262 -33.73 -13.76 15.49
C ALA A 262 -34.35 -13.11 16.75
N GLY A 263 -34.24 -11.79 16.92
CA GLY A 263 -34.76 -11.09 18.11
C GLY A 263 -33.99 -11.38 19.41
N ILE A 264 -32.80 -11.97 19.33
CA ILE A 264 -32.00 -12.36 20.48
C ILE A 264 -31.13 -11.18 20.95
N ALA A 265 -31.32 -10.77 22.20
CA ALA A 265 -30.50 -9.74 22.82
C ALA A 265 -29.10 -10.27 23.13
N TYR A 266 -28.08 -9.47 22.80
CA TYR A 266 -26.69 -9.78 23.08
C TYR A 266 -25.97 -8.62 23.78
N ARG A 267 -24.88 -8.94 24.47
CA ARG A 267 -23.97 -7.97 25.09
C ARG A 267 -22.53 -8.22 24.67
N TRP A 268 -21.78 -7.13 24.52
CA TRP A 268 -20.32 -7.20 24.38
C TRP A 268 -19.69 -7.19 25.77
N GLY A 269 -18.89 -8.20 26.09
CA GLY A 269 -18.02 -8.21 27.26
C GLY A 269 -16.64 -7.62 26.96
N PHE A 270 -15.92 -7.31 28.05
CA PHE A 270 -14.57 -6.74 27.99
C PHE A 270 -13.49 -7.83 28.05
N PRO A 271 -12.39 -7.69 27.28
CA PRO A 271 -12.19 -6.73 26.19
C PRO A 271 -13.01 -7.10 24.93
N LEU A 272 -13.08 -8.40 24.64
CA LEU A 272 -13.87 -8.97 23.56
C LEU A 272 -14.51 -10.30 24.00
N SER A 273 -15.82 -10.26 24.21
CA SER A 273 -16.66 -11.46 24.24
C SER A 273 -18.06 -11.11 23.76
N LEU A 274 -18.75 -12.04 23.12
CA LEU A 274 -20.15 -11.87 22.73
C LEU A 274 -21.00 -12.79 23.60
N SER A 275 -21.76 -12.24 24.53
CA SER A 275 -22.62 -13.02 25.42
C SER A 275 -24.08 -12.84 25.07
N VAL A 276 -24.82 -13.93 25.12
CA VAL A 276 -26.27 -14.00 24.89
C VAL A 276 -26.90 -14.69 26.10
N LYS A 277 -28.07 -14.22 26.52
CA LYS A 277 -28.86 -14.87 27.57
C LYS A 277 -29.85 -15.83 26.90
N GLN A 278 -29.75 -17.12 27.20
CA GLN A 278 -30.63 -18.17 26.70
C GLN A 278 -31.04 -19.06 27.87
N ASP A 279 -32.34 -19.21 28.11
CA ASP A 279 -32.90 -20.04 29.20
C ASP A 279 -32.24 -19.76 30.56
N ASP A 280 -32.10 -18.47 30.90
CA ASP A 280 -31.39 -17.94 32.08
C ASP A 280 -29.88 -18.22 32.19
N ILE A 281 -29.30 -18.89 31.20
CA ILE A 281 -27.85 -19.15 31.13
C ILE A 281 -27.18 -18.17 30.15
N TRP A 282 -26.02 -17.67 30.53
CA TRP A 282 -25.19 -16.84 29.65
C TRP A 282 -24.30 -17.72 28.78
N VAL A 283 -24.62 -17.80 27.49
CA VAL A 283 -23.74 -18.41 26.49
C VAL A 283 -22.79 -17.33 25.98
N THR A 284 -21.49 -17.58 26.01
CA THR A 284 -20.48 -16.58 25.64
C THR A 284 -19.53 -17.12 24.58
N LEU A 285 -19.32 -16.32 23.53
CA LEU A 285 -18.34 -16.54 22.48
C LEU A 285 -17.10 -15.67 22.75
N ARG A 286 -15.96 -16.32 22.98
CA ARG A 286 -14.63 -15.68 23.16
C ARG A 286 -13.67 -16.09 22.08
N THR A 287 -13.66 -17.37 21.73
CA THR A 287 -12.71 -17.92 20.76
C THR A 287 -13.40 -18.28 19.45
N PRO A 288 -12.69 -18.29 18.31
CA PRO A 288 -13.27 -18.72 17.05
C PRO A 288 -13.76 -20.17 17.05
N GLY A 289 -13.06 -21.07 17.75
CA GLY A 289 -13.47 -22.48 17.87
C GLY A 289 -14.82 -22.69 18.58
N GLU A 290 -15.29 -21.71 19.36
CA GLU A 290 -16.60 -21.76 20.02
C GLU A 290 -17.77 -21.38 19.09
N VAL A 291 -17.52 -20.84 17.89
CA VAL A 291 -18.59 -20.36 16.98
C VAL A 291 -19.60 -21.45 16.64
N PRO A 292 -19.20 -22.68 16.22
CA PRO A 292 -20.18 -23.71 15.86
C PRO A 292 -21.05 -24.11 17.05
N LEU A 293 -20.45 -24.26 18.24
CA LEU A 293 -21.17 -24.58 19.48
C LEU A 293 -22.13 -23.45 19.87
N PHE A 294 -21.69 -22.20 19.74
CA PHE A 294 -22.48 -21.02 20.04
C PHE A 294 -23.72 -20.90 19.14
N LEU A 295 -23.57 -21.11 17.83
CA LEU A 295 -24.68 -21.05 16.87
C LEU A 295 -25.67 -22.20 17.08
N ARG A 296 -25.16 -23.43 17.28
CA ARG A 296 -26.00 -24.61 17.57
C ARG A 296 -26.83 -24.43 18.84
N ARG A 297 -26.22 -23.93 19.91
CA ARG A 297 -26.91 -23.66 21.18
C ARG A 297 -28.08 -22.70 20.96
N LEU A 298 -27.91 -21.70 20.10
CA LEU A 298 -28.91 -20.67 19.81
C LEU A 298 -29.89 -21.03 18.69
N ASN A 299 -29.85 -22.26 18.16
CA ASN A 299 -30.65 -22.71 17.01
C ASN A 299 -30.51 -21.77 15.78
N LEU A 300 -29.33 -21.20 15.58
CA LEU A 300 -29.02 -20.36 14.42
C LEU A 300 -28.38 -21.18 13.30
N PRO A 301 -28.57 -20.81 12.03
CA PRO A 301 -27.90 -21.47 10.92
C PRO A 301 -26.37 -21.33 11.06
N GLU A 302 -25.63 -22.32 10.58
CA GLU A 302 -24.17 -22.23 10.51
C GLU A 302 -23.79 -21.08 9.56
N LEU A 303 -23.06 -20.09 10.09
CA LEU A 303 -22.62 -18.93 9.35
C LEU A 303 -21.10 -19.01 9.20
N PRO A 304 -20.56 -19.09 7.97
CA PRO A 304 -19.12 -19.05 7.78
C PRO A 304 -18.61 -17.66 8.15
N VAL A 305 -17.65 -17.59 9.07
CA VAL A 305 -16.92 -16.37 9.42
C VAL A 305 -15.43 -16.64 9.27
N PRO A 306 -14.94 -16.88 8.04
CA PRO A 306 -13.58 -17.39 7.80
C PRO A 306 -12.49 -16.43 8.30
N ASP A 307 -12.74 -15.13 8.22
CA ASP A 307 -11.81 -14.11 8.71
C ASP A 307 -11.70 -14.10 10.24
N TRP A 308 -12.70 -14.60 10.97
CA TRP A 308 -12.66 -14.70 12.43
C TRP A 308 -11.92 -15.96 12.90
N GLU A 309 -12.05 -17.07 12.16
CA GLU A 309 -11.34 -18.33 12.42
C GLU A 309 -9.83 -18.18 12.35
N THR A 310 -9.37 -17.33 11.44
CA THR A 310 -7.95 -17.01 11.21
C THR A 310 -7.51 -15.72 11.92
N TYR A 311 -8.38 -15.09 12.71
CA TYR A 311 -8.07 -13.79 13.31
C TYR A 311 -7.06 -13.91 14.44
N GLU A 312 -5.83 -13.52 14.14
CA GLU A 312 -4.83 -13.18 15.13
C GLU A 312 -5.08 -11.73 15.59
N PHE A 313 -4.99 -11.46 16.89
CA PHE A 313 -5.17 -10.12 17.49
C PHE A 313 -4.03 -9.15 17.13
N ARG A 314 -3.51 -9.24 15.90
CA ARG A 314 -2.46 -8.42 15.35
C ARG A 314 -3.06 -7.09 14.87
N PRO A 315 -2.49 -5.94 15.25
CA PRO A 315 -2.90 -4.67 14.68
C PRO A 315 -2.70 -4.70 13.15
N PRO A 316 -3.61 -4.12 12.35
CA PRO A 316 -3.45 -4.09 10.90
C PRO A 316 -2.13 -3.39 10.55
N GLY A 317 -1.26 -4.08 9.80
CA GLY A 317 -0.02 -3.49 9.31
C GLY A 317 -0.30 -2.28 8.41
N PRO A 318 0.71 -1.46 8.10
CA PRO A 318 0.55 -0.24 7.30
C PRO A 318 -0.08 -0.47 5.91
N SER A 319 -0.05 -1.71 5.40
CA SER A 319 -0.67 -2.08 4.10
C SER A 319 -2.12 -2.62 4.22
N GLY A 320 -2.61 -2.90 5.42
CA GLY A 320 -3.94 -3.44 5.66
C GLY A 320 -4.95 -2.32 5.89
N ALA A 321 -5.37 -1.65 4.82
CA ALA A 321 -6.45 -0.67 4.91
C ALA A 321 -7.67 -1.31 5.57
N LEU A 322 -8.06 -0.81 6.75
CA LEU A 322 -9.32 -1.18 7.38
C LEU A 322 -10.43 -0.97 6.34
N PRO A 323 -11.27 -1.99 6.03
CA PRO A 323 -12.34 -1.81 5.06
C PRO A 323 -13.21 -0.65 5.52
N GLN A 324 -13.22 0.41 4.71
CA GLN A 324 -13.97 1.62 5.01
C GLN A 324 -15.45 1.23 5.13
N ARG A 325 -16.08 1.70 6.21
CA ARG A 325 -17.53 1.58 6.36
C ARG A 325 -18.15 2.27 5.14
N ARG A 326 -18.74 1.51 4.21
CA ARG A 326 -19.55 2.07 3.12
C ARG A 326 -20.52 3.07 3.75
N GLN A 327 -20.36 4.35 3.40
CA GLN A 327 -21.29 5.37 3.81
C GLN A 327 -22.66 4.94 3.29
N ARG A 328 -23.65 4.89 4.18
CA ARG A 328 -25.04 4.74 3.74
C ARG A 328 -25.37 6.03 3.02
N PHE A 329 -25.51 5.96 1.69
CA PHE A 329 -26.08 7.04 0.91
C PHE A 329 -27.49 7.30 1.45
N SER A 330 -27.68 8.42 2.14
CA SER A 330 -29.00 8.96 2.47
C SER A 330 -29.53 9.63 1.21
N GLY A 331 -30.09 8.83 0.31
CA GLY A 331 -30.81 9.28 -0.87
C GLY A 331 -32.28 8.87 -0.77
N HIS A 332 -33.02 9.43 0.18
CA HIS A 332 -34.48 9.47 0.10
C HIS A 332 -34.87 10.91 -0.19
N GLN A 333 -34.92 11.21 -1.48
CA GLN A 333 -35.55 12.40 -2.01
C GLN A 333 -37.07 12.13 -1.96
N LEU A 334 -37.76 12.86 -1.10
CA LEU A 334 -39.23 12.90 -1.10
C LEU A 334 -39.70 13.42 -2.47
N PRO A 335 -40.70 12.80 -3.12
CA PRO A 335 -41.23 13.33 -4.37
C PRO A 335 -41.97 14.64 -4.08
N SER A 336 -41.56 15.72 -4.76
CA SER A 336 -42.30 16.98 -4.77
C SER A 336 -43.61 16.75 -5.53
N VAL A 337 -44.74 16.88 -4.83
CA VAL A 337 -46.06 16.92 -5.45
C VAL A 337 -46.18 18.26 -6.18
N GLY A 338 -46.15 18.20 -7.51
CA GLY A 338 -46.31 19.34 -8.38
C GLY A 338 -47.71 19.93 -8.29
N ALA A 339 -47.75 21.26 -8.18
CA ALA A 339 -48.93 22.05 -8.47
C ALA A 339 -49.27 21.89 -9.96
N GLY A 340 -50.40 21.24 -10.25
CA GLY A 340 -51.01 21.17 -11.57
C GLY A 340 -52.41 21.77 -11.49
N ASN A 341 -52.54 22.96 -12.05
CA ASN A 341 -53.80 23.69 -12.22
C ASN A 341 -54.54 23.19 -13.47
N SER A 342 -55.88 23.33 -13.48
CA SER A 342 -56.78 23.47 -14.64
C SER A 342 -57.70 22.29 -15.07
N LYS A 343 -59.01 22.62 -15.09
CA LYS A 343 -60.15 22.10 -15.88
C LYS A 343 -60.67 20.71 -15.47
N ASN A 344 -61.97 20.46 -15.25
CA ASN A 344 -63.23 21.11 -15.65
C ASN A 344 -64.22 21.11 -14.48
#